data_AF-A0A256VLA2-F1
#
_entry.id   AF-A0A256VLA2-F1
#
_cell.length_a   1.000
_cell.length_b   1.000
_cell.length_c   1.000
_cell.angle_alpha   90.00
_cell.angle_beta   90.00
_cell.angle_gamma   90.00
#
_symmetry.space_group_name_H-M   'P 1'
#
loop_
_entity.id
_entity.type
_entity.pdbx_description
1 polymer ?
#
loop_
_entity_poly.entity_id
_entity_poly.type
_entity_poly.pdbx_seq_one_letter_code
_entity_poly.pdbx_strand_id
1 'polypeptide(L)' 'MFRQFKLWYEMNLFSLQDEKNGVITGWITKDEFKTITGQDYDTVTEPQPA' A
#
# COMPACT_ATOMS: atom_id res chain seq x y z
N MET A 1 -3.07 -7.60 -8.75
CA MET A 1 -3.22 -7.49 -7.28
C MET A 1 -3.86 -6.17 -6.85
N PHE A 2 -3.55 -5.06 -7.51
CA PHE A 2 -4.18 -3.75 -7.30
C PHE A 2 -5.69 -3.75 -7.01
N ARG A 3 -6.52 -4.35 -7.88
CA ARG A 3 -7.99 -4.37 -7.67
C ARG A 3 -8.42 -5.07 -6.38
N GLN A 4 -7.68 -6.09 -5.94
CA GLN A 4 -7.98 -6.82 -4.70
C GLN A 4 -7.61 -5.97 -3.48
N PHE A 5 -6.41 -5.39 -3.49
CA PHE A 5 -5.95 -4.47 -2.45
C PHE A 5 -6.90 -3.27 -2.30
N LYS A 6 -7.30 -2.66 -3.42
CA LYS A 6 -8.32 -1.59 -3.42
C LYS A 6 -9.62 -2.01 -2.73
N LEU A 7 -10.18 -3.17 -3.09
CA LEU A 7 -11.41 -3.67 -2.49
C LEU A 7 -11.23 -3.99 -1.00
N TRP A 8 -10.10 -4.59 -0.61
CA TRP A 8 -9.81 -4.90 0.79
C TRP A 8 -9.66 -3.65 1.64
N TYR A 9 -9.01 -2.61 1.12
CA TYR A 9 -8.90 -1.31 1.78
C TYR A 9 -10.27 -0.62 1.90
N GLU A 10 -11.06 -0.58 0.82
CA GLU A 10 -12.42 0.00 0.83
C GLU A 10 -13.37 -0.73 1.79
N MET A 11 -13.19 -2.04 1.97
CA MET A 11 -13.95 -2.85 2.93
C MET A 11 -13.38 -2.79 4.36
N ASN A 12 -12.35 -1.99 4.63
CA ASN A 12 -11.62 -1.96 5.90
C ASN A 12 -11.07 -3.33 6.35
N LEU A 13 -10.80 -4.23 5.40
CA LEU A 13 -10.10 -5.49 5.67
C LEU A 13 -8.59 -5.26 5.78
N PHE A 14 -8.07 -4.32 4.99
CA PHE A 14 -6.64 -3.99 4.94
C PHE A 14 -6.44 -2.58 5.49
N SER A 15 -5.45 -2.46 6.38
CA SER A 15 -5.02 -1.17 6.90
C SER A 15 -4.02 -0.50 5.95
N LEU A 16 -3.72 0.76 6.21
CA LEU A 16 -2.70 1.48 5.45
C LEU A 16 -1.31 0.82 5.54
N GLN A 17 -1.02 0.10 6.64
CA GLN A 17 0.20 -0.68 6.78
C GLN A 17 0.19 -1.94 5.90
N ASP A 18 -0.96 -2.58 5.71
CA ASP A 18 -1.09 -3.75 4.83
C ASP A 18 -0.91 -3.35 3.35
N GLU A 19 -1.44 -2.20 2.97
CA GLU A 19 -1.19 -1.59 1.67
C GLU A 19 0.31 -1.30 1.45
N LYS A 20 1.01 -0.77 2.47
CA LYS A 20 2.48 -0.60 2.39
C LYS A 20 3.20 -1.93 2.25
N ASN A 21 2.78 -2.94 3.00
CA ASN A 21 3.36 -4.29 2.88
C ASN A 21 3.17 -4.84 1.48
N GLY A 22 2.03 -4.57 0.83
CA GLY A 22 1.79 -4.89 -0.57
C GLY A 22 2.79 -4.24 -1.53
N VAL A 23 3.26 -3.02 -1.22
CA VAL A 23 4.35 -2.37 -1.96
C VAL A 23 5.70 -3.05 -1.68
N ILE A 24 6.01 -3.34 -0.42
CA ILE A 24 7.27 -3.98 0.00
C ILE A 24 7.41 -5.38 -0.63
N THR A 25 6.32 -6.15 -0.69
CA THR A 25 6.30 -7.49 -1.30
C THR A 25 6.23 -7.44 -2.82
N GLY A 26 6.08 -6.26 -3.43
CA GLY A 26 5.94 -6.07 -4.87
C GLY A 26 4.60 -6.54 -5.44
N TRP A 27 3.58 -6.73 -4.59
CA TRP A 27 2.23 -7.08 -5.04
C TRP A 27 1.50 -5.87 -5.63
N ILE A 28 1.76 -4.67 -5.13
CA ILE A 28 1.31 -3.42 -5.71
C ILE A 28 2.48 -2.45 -5.85
N THR A 29 2.36 -1.47 -6.73
CA THR A 29 3.34 -0.41 -6.93
C THR A 29 3.10 0.78 -5.99
N LYS A 30 4.07 1.69 -5.87
CA LYS A 30 3.91 2.93 -5.09
C LYS A 30 2.77 3.82 -5.62
N ASP A 31 2.59 3.87 -6.93
CA ASP A 31 1.52 4.63 -7.57
C ASP A 31 0.14 4.00 -7.30
N GLU A 32 0.08 2.67 -7.29
CA GLU A 32 -1.11 1.92 -6.92
C GLU A 32 -1.48 2.12 -5.44
N PHE A 33 -0.51 2.09 -4.53
CA PHE A 33 -0.70 2.43 -3.12
C PHE A 33 -1.29 3.84 -2.95
N LYS A 34 -0.77 4.83 -3.67
CA LYS A 34 -1.30 6.20 -3.66
C LYS A 34 -2.72 6.25 -4.19
N THR A 35 -3.04 5.45 -5.19
CA THR A 35 -4.40 5.39 -5.75
C THR A 35 -5.40 4.75 -4.79
N ILE A 36 -4.98 3.77 -3.98
CA ILE A 36 -5.84 3.06 -3.01
C ILE A 36 -6.04 3.91 -1.75
N THR A 37 -4.95 4.43 -1.20
CA THR A 37 -4.96 5.08 0.12
C THR A 37 -5.08 6.60 0.05
N GLY A 38 -4.81 7.20 -1.11
CA GLY A 38 -4.68 8.65 -1.28
C GLY A 38 -3.36 9.22 -0.75
N GLN A 39 -2.44 8.40 -0.26
CA GLN A 39 -1.19 8.84 0.37
C GLN A 39 0.04 8.50 -0.47
N ASP A 40 1.02 9.40 -0.51
CA ASP A 40 2.29 9.13 -1.18
C ASP A 40 3.15 8.15 -0.37
N TYR A 41 3.48 7.00 -0.96
CA TYR A 41 4.25 5.95 -0.27
C TYR A 41 5.59 6.45 0.30
N ASP A 42 6.31 7.27 -0.47
CA ASP A 42 7.62 7.82 -0.10
C ASP A 42 7.56 8.83 1.06
N THR A 43 6.39 9.41 1.33
CA THR A 43 6.21 10.29 2.51
C THR A 43 6.04 9.50 3.80
N VAL A 44 5.79 8.19 3.71
CA VAL A 44 5.50 7.33 4.84
C VAL A 44 6.63 6.31 5.11
N THR A 45 7.77 6.43 4.44
CA THR A 45 8.91 5.51 4.58
C THR A 45 10.18 6.20 5.06
N GLU A 46 10.54 5.93 6.32
CA GLU A 46 11.91 6.01 6.86
C GLU A 46 12.05 4.89 7.92
N PRO A 47 13.21 4.23 8.10
CA PRO A 47 14.14 3.68 7.13
C PRO A 47 14.15 2.13 7.14
N GLN A 48 14.68 1.57 6.05
CA GLN A 48 14.83 0.14 5.78
C GLN A 48 16.06 -0.43 6.53
N PRO A 49 15.96 -1.47 7.39
CA PRO A 49 17.13 -2.15 7.91
C PRO A 49 17.69 -3.12 6.85
N ALA A 50 19.02 -3.12 6.74
CA ALA A 50 19.85 -3.89 5.82
C ALA A 50 19.82 -5.41 6.06
#